data_AF-A0A8H7PMQ7-F1
#
_entry.id   AF-A0A8H7PMQ7-F1
#
_cell.length_a   1.000
_cell.length_b   1.000
_cell.length_c   1.000
_cell.angle_alpha   90.00
_cell.angle_beta   90.00
_cell.angle_gamma   90.00
#
_symmetry.space_group_name_H-M   'P 1'
#
loop_
_entity.id
_entity.type
_entity.pdbx_description
1 polymer ?
#
loop_
_entity_poly.entity_id
_entity_poly.type
_entity_poly.pdbx_seq_one_letter_code
_entity_poly.pdbx_strand_id
1 'polypeptide(L)'
;MQEPKTLQKAIQWIDHTVVPQVTRHAISGAAMIRTEDCALSNGHFVDMVMDVLSERGYHVSFESRTTHIPCKVDMKTGDISLEHRDVYVLNVHFPKHYIQPLEQKFD
;
A
#
# COMPACT_ATOMS: atom_id res chain seq x y z
N MET A 1 22.36 9.51 11.87
CA MET A 1 22.70 9.38 10.43
C MET A 1 22.00 8.18 9.74
N GLN A 2 20.98 7.55 10.34
CA GLN A 2 20.24 6.43 9.72
C GLN A 2 19.03 6.91 8.89
N GLU A 3 18.42 8.02 9.29
CA GLU A 3 17.24 8.64 8.67
C GLU A 3 17.35 8.86 7.14
N PRO A 4 18.46 9.37 6.56
CA PRO A 4 18.51 9.58 5.11
C PRO A 4 18.44 8.27 4.30
N LYS A 5 18.93 7.15 4.86
CA LYS A 5 18.86 5.84 4.18
C LYS A 5 17.45 5.27 4.24
N THR A 6 16.74 5.45 5.35
CA THR A 6 15.35 4.99 5.50
C THR A 6 14.43 5.77 4.55
N LEU A 7 14.62 7.09 4.44
CA LEU A 7 13.89 7.93 3.48
C LEU A 7 14.13 7.48 2.04
N GLN A 8 15.39 7.23 1.65
CA GLN A 8 15.70 6.72 0.31
C GLN A 8 15.00 5.40 0.03
N LYS A 9 14.97 4.47 1.00
CA LYS A 9 14.23 3.21 0.87
C LYS A 9 12.73 3.43 0.72
N ALA A 10 12.15 4.36 1.47
CA ALA A 10 10.72 4.68 1.37
C ALA A 10 10.37 5.22 -0.02
N ILE A 11 11.19 6.13 -0.56
CA ILE A 11 11.02 6.66 -1.93
C ILE A 11 11.12 5.53 -2.96
N GLN A 12 12.14 4.68 -2.87
CA GLN A 12 12.30 3.54 -3.79
C GLN A 12 11.13 2.55 -3.70
N TRP A 13 10.60 2.33 -2.50
CA TRP A 13 9.45 1.46 -2.31
C TRP A 13 8.19 2.08 -2.93
N ILE A 14 7.96 3.39 -2.75
CA ILE A 14 6.86 4.12 -3.39
C ILE A 14 6.95 4.00 -4.92
N ASP A 15 8.13 4.21 -5.50
CA ASP A 15 8.32 4.19 -6.95
C ASP A 15 8.05 2.81 -7.56
N HIS A 16 8.45 1.74 -6.88
CA HIS A 16 8.26 0.37 -7.39
C HIS A 16 6.88 -0.21 -7.07
N THR A 17 6.25 0.19 -5.97
CA THR A 17 5.03 -0.44 -5.47
C THR A 17 3.78 0.43 -5.64
N VAL A 18 3.87 1.72 -5.32
CA VAL A 18 2.71 2.62 -5.29
C VAL A 18 2.47 3.30 -6.63
N VAL A 19 3.51 3.90 -7.21
CA VAL A 19 3.40 4.66 -8.47
C VAL A 19 2.77 3.84 -9.61
N PRO A 20 3.14 2.57 -9.85
CA PRO A 20 2.53 1.77 -10.91
C PRO A 20 1.02 1.54 -10.69
N GLN A 21 0.60 1.41 -9.43
CA GLN A 21 -0.82 1.25 -9.08
C GLN A 21 -1.59 2.54 -9.27
N VAL A 22 -1.01 3.69 -8.88
CA VAL A 22 -1.59 5.01 -9.14
C VAL A 22 -1.77 5.24 -10.65
N THR A 23 -0.74 4.96 -11.46
CA THR A 23 -0.83 5.09 -12.93
C THR A 23 -1.91 4.21 -13.52
N ARG A 24 -1.98 2.93 -13.11
CA ARG A 24 -3.00 1.98 -13.58
C ARG A 24 -4.43 2.42 -13.22
N HIS A 25 -4.58 3.13 -12.11
CA HIS A 25 -5.87 3.57 -11.58
C HIS A 25 -6.08 5.10 -11.73
N ALA A 26 -5.39 5.74 -12.69
CA ALA A 26 -5.44 7.18 -12.92
C ALA A 26 -6.86 7.73 -13.14
N ILE A 27 -7.74 6.91 -13.73
CA ILE A 27 -9.13 7.26 -14.04
C ILE A 27 -10.01 7.21 -12.78
N SER A 28 -9.82 6.22 -11.89
CA SER A 28 -10.65 6.09 -10.69
C SER A 28 -10.31 7.14 -9.63
N GLY A 29 -9.09 7.68 -9.64
CA GLY A 29 -8.61 8.61 -8.61
C GLY A 29 -8.35 7.94 -7.26
N ALA A 30 -8.23 6.61 -7.25
CA ALA A 30 -7.95 5.84 -6.06
C ALA A 30 -7.27 4.52 -6.42
N ALA A 31 -6.24 4.16 -5.66
CA ALA A 31 -5.54 2.88 -5.73
C ALA A 31 -5.49 2.24 -4.34
N MET A 32 -5.81 0.94 -4.28
CA MET A 32 -5.69 0.13 -3.07
C MET A 32 -4.56 -0.87 -3.28
N ILE A 33 -3.50 -0.75 -2.48
CA ILE A 33 -2.33 -1.62 -2.55
C ILE A 33 -2.38 -2.57 -1.35
N ARG A 34 -2.50 -3.87 -1.63
CA ARG A 34 -2.44 -4.93 -0.61
C ARG A 34 -1.14 -5.71 -0.77
N THR A 35 -0.37 -5.85 0.30
CA THR A 35 0.93 -6.51 0.28
C THR A 35 1.24 -7.23 1.59
N GLU A 36 2.17 -8.17 1.55
CA GLU A 36 2.73 -8.89 2.71
C GLU A 36 4.20 -8.47 2.96
N ASP A 37 4.61 -7.33 2.38
CA ASP A 37 5.98 -6.81 2.50
C ASP A 37 6.31 -6.44 3.95
N CYS A 38 7.27 -7.17 4.54
CA CYS A 38 7.71 -6.98 5.92
C CYS A 38 8.26 -5.58 6.21
N ALA A 39 8.65 -4.78 5.21
CA ALA A 39 9.06 -3.39 5.44
C ALA A 39 7.96 -2.57 6.12
N LEU A 40 6.68 -2.88 5.85
CA LEU A 40 5.52 -2.20 6.43
C LEU A 40 5.18 -2.69 7.85
N SER A 41 5.89 -3.68 8.38
CA SER A 41 5.83 -4.02 9.82
C SER A 41 6.46 -2.94 10.70
N ASN A 42 7.34 -2.11 10.13
CA ASN A 42 7.99 -1.01 10.84
C ASN A 42 7.14 0.26 10.74
N GLY A 43 6.48 0.64 11.83
CA GLY A 43 5.65 1.85 11.90
C GLY A 43 6.37 3.12 11.43
N HIS A 44 7.64 3.29 11.79
CA HIS A 44 8.40 4.48 11.37
C HIS A 44 8.65 4.52 9.85
N PHE A 45 8.80 3.35 9.21
CA PHE A 45 8.89 3.27 7.76
C PHE A 45 7.55 3.61 7.09
N VAL A 46 6.45 3.13 7.67
CA VAL A 46 5.09 3.46 7.21
C VAL A 46 4.84 4.96 7.32
N ASP A 47 5.20 5.58 8.44
CA ASP A 47 5.08 7.03 8.63
C ASP A 47 5.84 7.82 7.55
N MET A 48 7.07 7.42 7.23
CA MET A 48 7.85 8.05 6.13
C MET A 48 7.17 7.88 4.76
N VAL A 49 6.66 6.68 4.47
CA VAL A 49 5.95 6.43 3.20
C VAL A 49 4.72 7.32 3.09
N MET A 50 3.95 7.42 4.18
CA MET A 50 2.76 8.29 4.22
C MET A 50 3.09 9.76 4.08
N ASP A 51 4.13 10.23 4.76
CA ASP A 51 4.57 11.62 4.74
C ASP A 51 4.97 12.02 3.32
N VAL A 52 5.87 11.25 2.69
CA VAL A 52 6.31 11.49 1.30
C VAL A 52 5.14 11.49 0.31
N LEU A 53 4.14 10.63 0.49
CA LEU A 53 2.94 10.62 -0.35
C LEU A 53 2.05 11.84 -0.07
N SER A 54 1.86 12.20 1.19
CA SER A 54 1.06 13.36 1.59
C SER A 54 1.65 14.67 1.06
N GLU A 55 2.97 14.83 1.14
CA GLU A 55 3.71 15.97 0.56
C GLU A 55 3.54 16.05 -0.96
N ARG A 56 3.34 14.92 -1.64
CA ARG A 56 3.07 14.86 -3.09
C ARG A 56 1.59 15.10 -3.43
N GLY A 57 0.75 15.41 -2.45
CA GLY A 57 -0.67 15.73 -2.65
C GLY A 57 -1.58 14.50 -2.71
N TYR A 58 -1.09 13.32 -2.31
CA TYR A 58 -1.93 12.13 -2.14
C TYR A 58 -2.65 12.18 -0.80
N HIS A 59 -3.88 11.67 -0.75
CA HIS A 59 -4.54 11.37 0.53
C HIS A 59 -4.40 9.88 0.82
N VAL A 60 -3.73 9.53 1.92
CA VAL A 60 -3.31 8.16 2.22
C VAL A 60 -3.86 7.66 3.55
N SER A 61 -4.20 6.37 3.59
CA SER A 61 -4.50 5.65 4.82
C SER A 61 -3.86 4.25 4.79
N PHE A 62 -3.51 3.74 5.96
CA PHE A 62 -2.88 2.43 6.11
C PHE A 62 -3.63 1.59 7.12
N GLU A 63 -3.72 0.30 6.83
CA GLU A 63 -4.28 -0.70 7.70
C GLU A 63 -3.35 -1.92 7.71
N SER A 64 -3.07 -2.46 8.89
CA SER A 64 -2.39 -3.74 9.07
C SER A 64 -3.36 -4.76 9.63
N ARG A 65 -3.39 -5.96 9.05
CA ARG A 65 -4.21 -7.08 9.50
C ARG A 65 -3.37 -8.33 9.65
N THR A 66 -3.29 -8.84 10.87
CA THR A 66 -2.71 -10.15 11.16
C THR A 66 -3.82 -11.21 11.06
N THR A 67 -3.65 -12.18 10.18
CA THR A 67 -4.53 -13.35 10.08
C THR A 67 -3.83 -14.57 10.67
N HIS A 68 -4.55 -15.32 11.50
CA HIS A 68 -4.08 -16.60 12.03
C HIS A 68 -4.69 -17.72 11.20
N ILE A 69 -3.84 -18.45 10.47
CA ILE A 69 -4.28 -19.55 9.59
C ILE A 69 -3.90 -20.86 10.27
N PRO A 70 -4.86 -21.78 10.53
CA PRO A 70 -4.53 -23.09 11.08
C PRO A 70 -3.77 -23.90 10.03
N CYS A 71 -2.53 -24.29 10.34
CA CYS A 71 -1.66 -25.00 9.40
C CYS A 71 -1.46 -26.46 9.74
N LYS A 72 -1.58 -26.85 11.01
CA LYS A 72 -1.39 -28.24 11.44
C LYS A 72 -2.18 -28.55 12.69
N VAL A 73 -2.73 -29.76 12.76
CA VAL A 73 -3.33 -30.32 13.97
C VAL A 73 -2.44 -31.44 14.49
N ASP A 74 -2.05 -31.37 15.76
CA ASP A 74 -1.38 -32.47 16.44
C ASP A 74 -2.42 -33.53 16.84
N MET A 75 -2.38 -34.68 16.17
CA MET A 75 -3.39 -35.74 16.37
C MET A 75 -3.30 -36.45 17.73
N LYS A 76 -2.24 -36.21 18.52
CA LYS A 76 -2.08 -36.84 19.84
C LYS A 76 -2.62 -35.96 20.97
N THR A 77 -2.47 -34.66 20.83
CA THR A 77 -2.82 -33.65 21.84
C THR A 77 -4.06 -32.84 21.47
N GLY A 78 -4.43 -32.81 20.19
CA GLY A 78 -5.48 -31.96 19.65
C GLY A 78 -5.06 -30.50 19.43
N ASP A 79 -3.78 -30.17 19.64
CA ASP A 79 -3.27 -28.80 19.46
C ASP A 79 -3.29 -28.36 18.00
N ILE A 80 -3.61 -27.09 17.75
CA ILE A 80 -3.66 -26.51 16.41
C ILE A 80 -2.55 -25.46 16.28
N SER A 81 -1.55 -25.75 15.48
CA SER A 81 -0.50 -24.79 15.14
C SER A 81 -1.03 -23.78 14.12
N LEU A 82 -0.88 -22.50 14.45
CA LEU A 82 -1.31 -21.37 13.63
C LEU A 82 -0.09 -20.74 12.92
N GLU A 83 -0.23 -20.43 11.64
CA GLU A 83 0.66 -19.52 10.90
C GLU A 83 0.13 -18.10 11.02
N HIS A 84 1.03 -17.17 11.32
CA HIS A 84 0.74 -15.74 11.35
C HIS A 84 1.03 -15.15 9.98
N ARG A 85 0.05 -14.45 9.41
CA ARG A 85 0.19 -13.75 8.14
C ARG A 85 -0.22 -12.31 8.29
N ASP A 86 0.76 -11.41 8.18
CA ASP A 86 0.53 -9.98 8.20
C ASP A 86 0.28 -9.46 6.78
N VAL A 87 -0.86 -8.78 6.65
CA VAL A 87 -1.29 -8.16 5.41
C VAL A 87 -1.42 -6.67 5.66
N TYR A 88 -0.79 -5.90 4.79
CA TYR A 88 -0.80 -4.44 4.84
C TYR A 88 -1.62 -3.91 3.66
N VAL A 89 -2.49 -2.95 3.95
CA VAL A 89 -3.32 -2.26 2.96
C VAL A 89 -3.03 -0.78 3.01
N LEU A 90 -2.54 -0.25 1.89
CA LEU A 90 -2.35 1.18 1.68
C LEU A 90 -3.40 1.67 0.69
N ASN A 91 -4.28 2.58 1.14
CA ASN A 91 -5.23 3.26 0.28
C ASN A 91 -4.66 4.61 -0.10
N VAL A 92 -4.63 4.90 -1.40
CA VAL A 92 -4.06 6.12 -1.96
C VAL A 92 -5.10 6.78 -2.85
N HIS A 93 -5.58 7.95 -2.44
CA HIS A 93 -6.51 8.78 -3.19
C HIS A 93 -5.77 9.94 -3.86
N PHE A 94 -6.14 10.23 -5.10
CA PHE A 94 -5.53 11.29 -5.91
C PHE A 94 -6.58 11.91 -6.85
N PRO A 95 -6.37 13.15 -7.32
CA PRO A 95 -7.28 13.78 -8.26
C PRO A 95 -7.48 12.89 -9.50
N LYS A 96 -8.74 12.65 -9.85
CA LYS A 96 -9.11 11.90 -11.05
C LYS A 96 -8.59 12.63 -12.27
N HIS A 97 -8.05 11.88 -13.23
CA HIS A 97 -7.83 12.45 -14.56
C HIS A 97 -9.20 12.68 -15.20
N TYR A 98 -9.66 13.93 -15.23
CA TYR A 98 -10.86 14.30 -15.97
C TYR A 98 -10.55 14.18 -17.46
N ILE A 99 -11.08 13.13 -18.09
CA ILE A 99 -11.17 13.10 -19.56
C ILE A 99 -12.21 14.16 -19.91
N GLN A 100 -11.76 15.33 -20.40
CA GLN A 100 -12.70 16.29 -20.99
C GLN A 100 -13.33 15.60 -22.21
N PRO A 101 -14.66 15.51 -22.31
CA PRO A 101 -15.27 15.12 -23.57
C PRO A 101 -14.79 16.13 -24.61
N LEU A 102 -14.11 15.65 -25.65
CA LEU A 102 -13.86 16.45 -26.84
C LEU A 102 -15.24 16.79 -27.39
N GLU A 103 -15.73 18.00 -27.13
CA GLU A 103 -16.83 18.57 -27.88
C GLU A 103 -16.37 18.66 -29.34
N GLN A 104 -16.61 17.60 -30.10
CA GLN A 104 -16.50 17.65 -31.55
C GLN A 104 -17.60 18.60 -32.01
N LYS A 105 -17.23 19.87 -32.19
CA LYS A 105 -18.00 20.79 -33.02
C LYS A 105 -17.97 20.22 -34.43
N PHE A 106 -19.02 19.48 -34.77
CA PHE A 106 -19.38 19.24 -36.15
C PHE A 106 -19.98 20.55 -36.66
N ASP A 107 -19.18 21.31 -37.39
CA ASP A 107 -19.62 22.41 -38.26
C ASP A 107 -20.04 21.82 -39.61
#